data_AF-A0A399DAG8-F1
#
_entry.id   AF-A0A399DAG8-F1
#
_cell.length_a   1.000
_cell.length_b   1.000
_cell.length_c   1.000
_cell.angle_alpha   90.00
_cell.angle_beta   90.00
_cell.angle_gamma   90.00
#
_symmetry.space_group_name_H-M   'P 1'
#
loop_
_entity.id
_entity.type
_entity.pdbx_description
1 polymer ?
#
loop_
_entity_poly.entity_id
_entity_poly.type
_entity_poly.pdbx_seq_one_letter_code
_entity_poly.pdbx_strand_id
1 'polypeptide(L)'
;MRNTGKLNSEIIIKQVNAYCKKHLNSEYRDICTRVSQDLKEDEPGIFERGKAEIWSAAIVWAVGNANFLGDKSFEPYASLADICNYFNVNKSTVGQKASRIRDLLDINLWNPDYRTKNPAGDFIDSLVMTPEGFIIPANMLDDDLEEEQNAEPEDDEPTEYLVVLSSLKNVDNASLYQLEYIVRKALSAESKFIAIEKQHLKTVLITFYGTMADVVAMENKLQSSGFSIANLYYADYDNNEQ
;
A
#
# COMPACT_ATOMS: atom_id res chain seq x y z
N MET A 1 18.32 34.97 0.61
CA MET A 1 18.27 33.49 0.78
C MET A 1 18.70 32.85 -0.53
N ARG A 2 19.56 31.83 -0.49
CA ARG A 2 20.26 31.32 -1.69
C ARG A 2 19.30 30.53 -2.59
N ASN A 3 19.41 30.75 -3.90
CA ASN A 3 18.69 30.06 -4.99
C ASN A 3 19.00 28.54 -5.11
N THR A 4 19.71 27.96 -4.14
CA THR A 4 20.25 26.60 -4.17
C THR A 4 19.15 25.54 -4.02
N GLY A 5 18.17 25.77 -3.14
CA GLY A 5 17.03 24.84 -2.96
C GLY A 5 16.17 24.70 -4.22
N LYS A 6 15.94 25.81 -4.93
CA LYS A 6 15.21 25.81 -6.22
C LYS A 6 15.96 25.02 -7.29
N LEU A 7 17.26 25.28 -7.45
CA LEU A 7 18.11 24.56 -8.41
C LEU A 7 18.16 23.06 -8.11
N ASN A 8 18.23 22.67 -6.84
CA ASN A 8 18.22 21.26 -6.45
C ASN A 8 16.88 20.58 -6.79
N SER A 9 15.74 21.25 -6.58
CA SER A 9 14.42 20.68 -6.93
C SER A 9 14.28 20.38 -8.43
N GLU A 10 14.79 21.26 -9.30
CA GLU A 10 14.73 21.06 -10.76
C GLU A 10 15.62 19.88 -11.20
N ILE A 11 16.80 19.73 -10.59
CA ILE A 11 17.70 18.59 -10.83
C ILE A 11 17.04 17.28 -10.37
N ILE A 12 16.43 17.27 -9.19
CA ILE A 12 15.74 16.10 -8.63
C ILE A 12 14.60 15.67 -9.56
N ILE A 13 13.69 16.58 -9.93
CA ILE A 13 12.58 16.27 -10.83
C ILE A 13 13.10 15.69 -12.16
N LYS A 14 14.17 16.26 -12.72
CA LYS A 14 14.78 15.74 -13.96
C LYS A 14 15.33 14.32 -13.79
N GLN A 15 16.03 14.05 -12.68
CA GLN A 15 16.61 12.75 -12.36
C GLN A 15 15.53 11.68 -12.15
N VAL A 16 14.49 12.00 -11.38
CA VAL A 16 13.37 11.11 -11.14
C VAL A 16 12.61 10.82 -12.44
N ASN A 17 12.32 11.85 -13.23
CA ASN A 17 11.65 11.68 -14.51
C ASN A 17 12.44 10.82 -15.50
N ALA A 18 13.76 10.91 -15.49
CA ALA A 18 14.62 10.05 -16.32
C ALA A 18 14.57 8.59 -15.88
N TYR A 19 14.55 8.32 -14.56
CA TYR A 19 14.41 6.96 -14.04
C TYR A 19 13.03 6.37 -14.38
N CYS A 20 11.95 7.07 -14.05
CA CYS A 20 10.58 6.58 -14.28
C CYS A 20 10.31 6.31 -15.76
N LYS A 21 10.78 7.18 -16.67
CA LYS A 21 10.63 6.96 -18.13
C LYS A 21 11.39 5.73 -18.63
N LYS A 22 12.52 5.38 -18.01
CA LYS A 22 13.39 4.30 -18.47
C LYS A 22 13.04 2.95 -17.83
N HIS A 23 12.57 2.97 -16.59
CA HIS A 23 12.44 1.76 -15.77
C HIS A 23 11.03 1.52 -15.23
N LEU A 24 10.17 2.53 -15.20
CA LEU A 24 8.80 2.44 -14.68
C LEU A 24 7.81 2.88 -15.77
N ASN A 25 6.81 3.68 -15.42
CA ASN A 25 5.80 4.20 -16.34
C ASN A 25 5.52 5.70 -16.10
N SER A 26 4.56 6.26 -16.84
CA SER A 26 4.17 7.67 -16.74
C SER A 26 3.49 8.02 -15.42
N GLU A 27 2.77 7.08 -14.81
CA GLU A 27 2.06 7.32 -13.56
C GLU A 27 3.04 7.50 -12.39
N TYR A 28 4.01 6.61 -12.25
CA TYR A 28 5.11 6.77 -11.30
C TYR A 28 5.86 8.08 -11.50
N ARG A 29 6.10 8.49 -12.75
CA ARG A 29 6.74 9.77 -13.09
C ARG A 29 5.93 10.95 -12.56
N ASP A 30 4.62 10.94 -12.78
CA ASP A 30 3.74 12.05 -12.44
C ASP A 30 3.58 12.16 -10.92
N ILE A 31 3.37 11.04 -10.21
CA ILE A 31 3.32 11.00 -8.74
C ILE A 31 4.64 11.43 -8.13
N CYS A 32 5.78 10.94 -8.62
CA CYS A 32 7.07 11.35 -8.09
C CYS A 32 7.37 12.83 -8.34
N THR A 33 6.89 13.38 -9.47
CA THR A 33 6.99 14.82 -9.75
C THR A 33 6.16 15.62 -8.75
N ARG A 34 4.93 15.19 -8.47
CA ARG A 34 4.05 15.78 -7.44
C ARG A 34 4.72 15.75 -6.07
N VAL A 35 5.18 14.59 -5.60
CA VAL A 35 5.93 14.46 -4.33
C VAL A 35 7.12 15.41 -4.26
N SER A 36 7.85 15.59 -5.36
CA SER A 36 8.98 16.54 -5.40
C SER A 36 8.55 18.00 -5.23
N GLN A 37 7.36 18.35 -5.71
CA GLN A 37 6.76 19.69 -5.61
C GLN A 37 6.19 19.93 -4.21
N ASP A 38 5.40 18.98 -3.70
CA ASP A 38 4.75 19.08 -2.38
C ASP A 38 5.79 19.15 -1.27
N LEU A 39 6.84 18.31 -1.30
CA LEU A 39 7.95 18.40 -0.33
C LEU A 39 8.60 19.78 -0.30
N LYS A 40 8.69 20.46 -1.44
CA LYS A 40 9.30 21.81 -1.51
C LYS A 40 8.37 22.87 -0.93
N GLU A 41 7.07 22.71 -1.10
CA GLU A 41 6.04 23.61 -0.63
C GLU A 41 5.85 23.47 0.89
N ASP A 42 5.66 22.22 1.36
CA ASP A 42 5.34 21.90 2.75
C ASP A 42 6.55 21.99 3.67
N GLU A 43 7.75 21.68 3.16
CA GLU A 43 9.01 21.70 3.91
C GLU A 43 10.08 22.57 3.22
N PRO A 44 9.97 23.92 3.31
CA PRO A 44 10.92 24.83 2.71
C PRO A 44 12.36 24.54 3.15
N GLY A 45 13.23 24.26 2.18
CA GLY A 45 14.65 23.99 2.42
C GLY A 45 14.99 22.51 2.61
N ILE A 46 14.03 21.60 2.47
CA ILE A 46 14.26 20.15 2.54
C ILE A 46 15.39 19.67 1.61
N PHE A 47 15.52 20.29 0.43
CA PHE A 47 16.56 19.97 -0.56
C PHE A 47 17.87 20.78 -0.41
N GLU A 48 18.04 21.61 0.61
CA GLU A 48 19.29 22.34 0.82
C GLU A 48 20.44 21.45 1.29
N ARG A 49 20.11 20.33 1.93
CA ARG A 49 21.09 19.37 2.47
C ARG A 49 20.95 18.01 1.81
N GLY A 50 22.09 17.43 1.47
CA GLY A 50 22.17 16.12 0.82
C GLY A 50 22.33 16.21 -0.70
N LYS A 51 22.83 15.14 -1.30
CA LYS A 51 23.02 15.03 -2.75
C LYS A 51 21.67 14.88 -3.45
N ALA A 52 21.51 15.48 -4.63
CA ALA A 52 20.29 15.38 -5.42
C ALA A 52 19.97 13.91 -5.75
N GLU A 53 20.97 13.09 -6.04
CA GLU A 53 20.82 11.66 -6.36
C GLU A 53 20.17 10.88 -5.20
N ILE A 54 20.50 11.23 -3.97
CA ILE A 54 19.93 10.58 -2.78
C ILE A 54 18.45 10.97 -2.64
N TRP A 55 18.11 12.24 -2.86
CA TRP A 55 16.72 12.70 -2.83
C TRP A 55 15.90 12.08 -3.96
N SER A 56 16.45 12.03 -5.17
CA SER A 56 15.81 11.37 -6.32
C SER A 56 15.52 9.90 -6.05
N ALA A 57 16.51 9.14 -5.58
CA ALA A 57 16.33 7.74 -5.21
C ALA A 57 15.31 7.56 -4.06
N ALA A 58 15.33 8.45 -3.07
CA ALA A 58 14.41 8.40 -1.93
C ALA A 58 12.96 8.71 -2.33
N ILE A 59 12.73 9.65 -3.24
CA ILE A 59 11.39 9.97 -3.76
C ILE A 59 10.84 8.78 -4.55
N VAL A 60 11.63 8.24 -5.48
CA VAL A 60 11.23 7.04 -6.25
C VAL A 60 10.92 5.88 -5.31
N TRP A 61 11.74 5.65 -4.28
CA TRP A 61 11.49 4.57 -3.34
C TRP A 61 10.32 4.84 -2.38
N ALA A 62 10.08 6.10 -1.99
CA ALA A 62 8.94 6.45 -1.14
C ALA A 62 7.62 6.13 -1.86
N VAL A 63 7.48 6.61 -3.10
CA VAL A 63 6.32 6.34 -3.96
C VAL A 63 6.26 4.85 -4.32
N GLY A 64 7.37 4.26 -4.76
CA GLY A 64 7.46 2.86 -5.12
C GLY A 64 7.03 1.91 -4.01
N ASN A 65 7.54 2.14 -2.80
CA ASN A 65 7.23 1.26 -1.67
C ASN A 65 5.77 1.36 -1.23
N ALA A 66 5.14 2.53 -1.32
CA ALA A 66 3.71 2.69 -1.04
C ALA A 66 2.80 2.06 -2.12
N ASN A 67 3.36 1.79 -3.31
CA ASN A 67 2.65 1.26 -4.47
C ASN A 67 3.18 -0.10 -4.92
N PHE A 68 3.65 -0.91 -3.97
CA PHE A 68 4.06 -2.31 -4.19
C PHE A 68 5.21 -2.53 -5.20
N LEU A 69 5.96 -1.50 -5.59
CA LEU A 69 7.04 -1.60 -6.59
C LEU A 69 8.12 -2.63 -6.23
N GLY A 70 8.35 -2.83 -4.93
CA GLY A 70 9.31 -3.80 -4.41
C GLY A 70 8.79 -5.23 -4.31
N ASP A 71 7.54 -5.48 -4.65
CA ASP A 71 6.90 -6.80 -4.64
C ASP A 71 6.85 -7.36 -6.06
N LYS A 72 7.43 -8.54 -6.27
CA LYS A 72 7.54 -9.18 -7.60
C LYS A 72 6.20 -9.60 -8.19
N SER A 73 5.15 -9.63 -7.38
CA SER A 73 3.80 -9.93 -7.84
C SER A 73 3.13 -8.72 -8.51
N PHE A 74 3.70 -7.52 -8.41
CA PHE A 74 3.19 -6.30 -9.03
C PHE A 74 4.10 -5.80 -10.14
N GLU A 75 3.49 -5.19 -11.17
CA GLU A 75 4.20 -4.54 -12.27
C GLU A 75 3.84 -3.05 -12.34
N PRO A 76 4.80 -2.16 -12.63
CA PRO A 76 6.22 -2.42 -12.82
C PRO A 76 6.92 -2.87 -11.52
N TYR A 77 7.94 -3.73 -11.61
CA TYR A 77 8.78 -4.13 -10.48
C TYR A 77 10.15 -3.44 -10.48
N ALA A 78 10.57 -2.91 -9.32
CA ALA A 78 11.94 -2.49 -9.06
C ALA A 78 12.28 -2.57 -7.57
N SER A 79 13.39 -3.22 -7.23
CA SER A 79 13.84 -3.27 -5.85
C SER A 79 14.54 -1.97 -5.42
N LEU A 80 14.61 -1.73 -4.11
CA LEU A 80 15.45 -0.65 -3.55
C LEU A 80 16.89 -0.75 -4.06
N ALA A 81 17.40 -1.96 -4.31
CA ALA A 81 18.73 -2.15 -4.85
C ALA A 81 18.86 -1.63 -6.27
N ASP A 82 17.89 -1.90 -7.14
CA ASP A 82 17.89 -1.46 -8.53
C ASP A 82 17.88 0.07 -8.61
N ILE A 83 17.04 0.71 -7.79
CA ILE A 83 16.96 2.17 -7.68
C ILE A 83 18.30 2.74 -7.17
N CYS A 84 18.83 2.21 -6.06
CA CYS A 84 20.08 2.69 -5.48
C CYS A 84 21.27 2.53 -6.44
N ASN A 85 21.31 1.43 -7.19
CA ASN A 85 22.35 1.15 -8.17
C ASN A 85 22.28 2.16 -9.33
N TYR A 86 21.08 2.47 -9.84
CA TYR A 86 20.90 3.46 -10.89
C TYR A 86 21.43 4.85 -10.49
N PHE A 87 21.10 5.28 -9.26
CA PHE A 87 21.51 6.60 -8.75
C PHE A 87 22.92 6.62 -8.14
N ASN A 88 23.59 5.46 -8.02
CA ASN A 88 24.88 5.29 -7.37
C ASN A 88 24.92 5.81 -5.92
N VAL A 89 23.95 5.37 -5.10
CA VAL A 89 23.76 5.80 -3.71
C VAL A 89 23.61 4.60 -2.75
N ASN A 90 23.73 4.86 -1.44
CA ASN A 90 23.62 3.81 -0.43
C ASN A 90 22.15 3.55 0.00
N LYS A 91 21.79 2.27 0.12
CA LYS A 91 20.45 1.81 0.52
C LYS A 91 19.97 2.35 1.86
N SER A 92 20.81 2.40 2.89
CA SER A 92 20.39 2.83 4.23
C SER A 92 19.98 4.30 4.24
N THR A 93 20.75 5.15 3.58
CA THR A 93 20.46 6.58 3.45
C THR A 93 19.17 6.83 2.65
N VAL A 94 18.97 6.08 1.57
CA VAL A 94 17.76 6.17 0.75
C VAL A 94 16.54 5.70 1.55
N GLY A 95 16.62 4.56 2.23
CA GLY A 95 15.52 4.03 3.04
C GLY A 95 15.09 4.98 4.16
N GLN A 96 16.03 5.56 4.90
CA GLN A 96 15.72 6.54 5.95
C GLN A 96 15.03 7.79 5.41
N LYS A 97 15.52 8.32 4.28
CA LYS A 97 14.90 9.49 3.63
C LYS A 97 13.55 9.18 3.03
N ALA A 98 13.38 8.01 2.42
CA ALA A 98 12.10 7.58 1.87
C ALA A 98 11.05 7.44 2.97
N SER A 99 11.41 6.87 4.13
CA SER A 99 10.51 6.84 5.30
C SER A 99 10.09 8.24 5.70
N ARG A 100 11.06 9.16 5.86
CA ARG A 100 10.78 10.56 6.20
C ARG A 100 9.86 11.23 5.18
N ILE A 101 10.03 10.96 3.88
CA ILE A 101 9.17 11.52 2.83
C ILE A 101 7.73 11.03 3.01
N ARG A 102 7.54 9.73 3.23
CA ARG A 102 6.20 9.18 3.47
C ARG A 102 5.57 9.74 4.74
N ASP A 103 6.34 9.91 5.80
CA ASP A 103 5.85 10.49 7.07
C ASP A 103 5.44 11.96 6.90
N LEU A 104 6.17 12.73 6.08
CA LEU A 104 5.89 14.17 5.86
C LEU A 104 4.65 14.41 5.00
N LEU A 105 4.45 13.61 3.96
CA LEU A 105 3.35 13.78 3.00
C LEU A 105 2.21 12.77 3.19
N ASP A 106 2.25 11.99 4.27
CA ASP A 106 1.32 10.91 4.54
C ASP A 106 1.11 9.96 3.34
N ILE A 107 2.21 9.51 2.73
CA ILE A 107 2.18 8.60 1.59
C ILE A 107 1.97 7.17 2.10
N ASN A 108 0.73 6.70 2.01
CA ASN A 108 0.30 5.38 2.43
C ASN A 108 -0.81 4.85 1.50
N LEU A 109 -1.32 3.64 1.77
CA LEU A 109 -2.35 2.98 0.95
C LEU A 109 -3.68 3.77 0.94
N TRP A 110 -4.02 4.47 2.01
CA TRP A 110 -5.26 5.24 2.15
C TRP A 110 -5.21 6.63 1.56
N ASN A 111 -4.03 7.10 1.13
CA ASN A 111 -3.88 8.40 0.50
C ASN A 111 -3.93 8.28 -1.03
N PRO A 112 -5.08 8.59 -1.68
CA PRO A 112 -5.22 8.45 -3.13
C PRO A 112 -4.34 9.44 -3.91
N ASP A 113 -3.86 10.53 -3.30
CA ASP A 113 -3.06 11.54 -4.00
C ASP A 113 -1.68 11.03 -4.42
N TYR A 114 -1.19 9.95 -3.79
CA TYR A 114 0.11 9.36 -4.08
C TYR A 114 0.03 7.88 -4.46
N ARG A 115 -1.16 7.39 -4.77
CA ARG A 115 -1.40 6.00 -5.20
C ARG A 115 -1.37 5.88 -6.72
N THR A 116 -0.84 4.78 -7.23
CA THR A 116 -1.01 4.37 -8.62
C THR A 116 -2.36 3.67 -8.77
N LYS A 117 -2.95 3.75 -9.96
CA LYS A 117 -4.09 2.94 -10.34
C LYS A 117 -3.68 1.49 -10.41
N ASN A 118 -4.22 0.71 -9.49
CA ASN A 118 -4.08 -0.73 -9.46
C ASN A 118 -5.34 -1.30 -8.79
N PRO A 119 -5.68 -2.58 -9.03
CA PRO A 119 -6.91 -3.17 -8.50
C PRO A 119 -7.05 -3.07 -6.97
N ALA A 120 -5.95 -3.16 -6.23
CA ALA A 120 -5.96 -2.95 -4.78
C ALA A 120 -6.36 -1.52 -4.40
N GLY A 121 -5.95 -0.52 -5.18
CA GLY A 121 -6.36 0.86 -5.00
C GLY A 121 -7.85 1.07 -5.21
N ASP A 122 -8.40 0.54 -6.30
CA ASP A 122 -9.83 0.65 -6.61
C ASP A 122 -10.69 -0.02 -5.52
N PHE A 123 -10.24 -1.18 -5.03
CA PHE A 123 -10.89 -1.85 -3.90
C PHE A 123 -10.86 -1.00 -2.63
N ILE A 124 -9.70 -0.43 -2.27
CA ILE A 124 -9.57 0.44 -1.08
C ILE A 124 -10.48 1.66 -1.17
N ASP A 125 -10.64 2.25 -2.36
CA ASP A 125 -11.52 3.41 -2.57
C ASP A 125 -13.02 3.05 -2.48
N SER A 126 -13.37 1.77 -2.62
CA SER A 126 -14.74 1.28 -2.40
C SER A 126 -15.09 1.09 -0.92
N LEU A 127 -14.11 1.21 -0.02
CA LEU A 127 -14.30 1.06 1.42
C LEU A 127 -14.62 2.40 2.09
N VAL A 128 -15.43 2.34 3.14
CA VAL A 128 -15.83 3.48 3.96
C VAL A 128 -15.61 3.20 5.44
N MET A 129 -15.33 4.25 6.20
CA MET A 129 -15.22 4.17 7.66
C MET A 129 -16.53 4.63 8.31
N THR A 130 -17.14 3.75 9.10
CA THR A 130 -18.33 4.05 9.91
C THR A 130 -18.02 5.04 11.03
N PRO A 131 -19.02 5.74 11.60
CA PRO A 131 -18.85 6.60 12.78
C PRO A 131 -18.20 5.88 13.98
N GLU A 132 -18.43 4.58 14.11
CA GLU A 132 -17.87 3.71 15.14
C GLU A 132 -16.42 3.28 14.85
N GLY A 133 -15.89 3.62 13.68
CA GLY A 133 -14.50 3.38 13.28
C GLY A 133 -14.25 1.99 12.68
N PHE A 134 -15.26 1.35 12.10
CA PHE A 134 -15.11 0.13 11.30
C PHE A 134 -14.98 0.46 9.82
N ILE A 135 -14.11 -0.26 9.11
CA ILE A 135 -13.99 -0.19 7.65
C ILE A 135 -14.86 -1.27 7.03
N ILE A 136 -15.80 -0.87 6.19
CA ILE A 136 -16.75 -1.74 5.49
C ILE A 136 -16.85 -1.32 4.01
N PRO A 137 -17.32 -2.19 3.11
CA PRO A 137 -17.71 -1.77 1.76
C PRO A 137 -18.78 -0.68 1.76
N ALA A 138 -18.68 0.30 0.86
CA ALA A 138 -19.61 1.44 0.79
C ALA A 138 -21.07 1.04 0.56
N ASN A 139 -21.30 -0.02 -0.21
CA ASN A 139 -22.64 -0.55 -0.50
C ASN A 139 -23.37 -1.09 0.73
N MET A 140 -22.68 -1.34 1.86
CA MET A 140 -23.31 -1.77 3.11
C MET A 140 -23.84 -0.62 3.98
N LEU A 141 -23.65 0.64 3.59
CA LEU A 141 -24.22 1.79 4.33
C LEU A 141 -25.72 2.01 4.03
N ASP A 142 -26.25 1.36 2.99
CA ASP A 142 -27.69 1.39 2.74
C ASP A 142 -28.37 0.36 3.67
N ASP A 143 -28.97 0.87 4.75
CA ASP A 143 -29.66 0.14 5.85
C ASP A 143 -30.78 -0.83 5.39
N ASP A 144 -31.07 -0.93 4.09
CA ASP A 144 -32.09 -1.80 3.51
C ASP A 144 -31.55 -3.16 3.01
N LEU A 145 -30.25 -3.44 3.20
CA LEU A 145 -29.69 -4.76 2.94
C LEU A 145 -29.92 -5.64 4.18
N GLU A 146 -30.82 -6.63 4.06
CA GLU A 146 -30.84 -7.78 4.95
C GLU A 146 -29.41 -8.30 5.12
N GLU A 147 -29.05 -8.83 6.31
CA GLU A 147 -27.74 -9.42 6.60
C GLU A 147 -27.35 -10.48 5.56
N GLU A 148 -26.86 -10.04 4.41
CA GLU A 148 -26.23 -10.88 3.41
C GLU A 148 -24.88 -11.24 4.02
N GLN A 149 -24.87 -12.42 4.65
CA GLN A 149 -23.68 -13.25 4.58
C GLN A 149 -23.37 -13.37 3.09
N ASN A 150 -22.50 -12.48 2.58
CA ASN A 150 -22.09 -12.45 1.19
C ASN A 150 -21.86 -13.90 0.74
N ALA A 151 -22.68 -14.35 -0.22
CA ALA A 151 -22.64 -15.73 -0.71
C ALA A 151 -21.19 -16.07 -1.06
N GLU A 152 -20.71 -17.28 -0.73
CA GLU A 152 -19.37 -17.67 -1.18
C GLU A 152 -19.24 -17.41 -2.69
N PRO A 153 -18.14 -16.79 -3.17
CA PRO A 153 -18.01 -16.43 -4.57
C PRO A 153 -18.30 -17.66 -5.44
N GLU A 154 -19.22 -17.53 -6.40
CA GLU A 154 -19.73 -18.66 -7.20
C GLU A 154 -18.62 -19.28 -8.07
N ASP A 155 -17.60 -18.51 -8.41
CA ASP A 155 -16.40 -18.93 -9.13
C ASP A 155 -15.13 -18.81 -8.28
N ASP A 156 -14.24 -19.80 -8.36
CA ASP A 156 -12.91 -19.82 -7.71
C ASP A 156 -11.91 -18.87 -8.42
N GLU A 157 -12.40 -17.83 -9.10
CA GLU A 157 -11.57 -16.81 -9.72
C GLU A 157 -10.95 -15.88 -8.66
N PRO A 158 -9.68 -15.49 -8.79
CA PRO A 158 -9.07 -14.58 -7.84
C PRO A 158 -9.73 -13.19 -7.84
N THR A 159 -10.07 -12.69 -6.66
CA THR A 159 -10.62 -11.36 -6.40
C THR A 159 -9.91 -10.70 -5.20
N GLU A 160 -10.11 -9.41 -4.98
CA GLU A 160 -9.66 -8.71 -3.79
C GLU A 160 -10.52 -9.08 -2.58
N TYR A 161 -9.87 -9.42 -1.47
CA TYR A 161 -10.49 -9.73 -0.20
C TYR A 161 -10.08 -8.70 0.86
N LEU A 162 -11.03 -8.36 1.73
CA LEU A 162 -10.85 -7.68 3.00
C LEU A 162 -11.26 -8.61 4.14
N VAL A 163 -10.28 -9.11 4.88
CA VAL A 163 -10.51 -9.96 6.06
C VAL A 163 -10.35 -9.13 7.32
N VAL A 164 -11.41 -9.03 8.12
CA VAL A 164 -11.37 -8.39 9.42
C VAL A 164 -11.11 -9.45 10.47
N LEU A 165 -9.96 -9.37 11.14
CA LEU A 165 -9.60 -10.22 12.25
C LEU A 165 -9.85 -9.54 13.58
N SER A 166 -10.41 -10.30 14.51
CA SER A 166 -10.52 -9.92 15.92
C SER A 166 -9.51 -10.70 16.76
N SER A 167 -9.02 -10.08 17.83
CA SER A 167 -8.13 -10.69 18.80
C SER A 167 -8.69 -10.61 20.21
N LEU A 168 -8.45 -11.65 21.01
CA LEU A 168 -8.79 -11.63 22.44
C LEU A 168 -7.95 -10.63 23.23
N LYS A 169 -6.71 -10.39 22.79
CA LYS A 169 -5.71 -9.53 23.43
C LYS A 169 -5.41 -8.30 22.59
N ASN A 170 -4.74 -7.32 23.21
CA ASN A 170 -4.26 -6.18 22.45
C ASN A 170 -3.17 -6.61 21.45
N VAL A 171 -3.27 -6.12 20.23
CA VAL A 171 -2.35 -6.41 19.14
C VAL A 171 -1.14 -5.49 19.25
N ASP A 172 0.03 -6.07 19.46
CA ASP A 172 1.32 -5.38 19.38
C ASP A 172 2.00 -5.62 18.02
N ASN A 173 3.13 -4.93 17.78
CA ASN A 173 3.84 -5.04 16.51
C ASN A 173 4.37 -6.46 16.25
N ALA A 174 4.78 -7.20 17.29
CA ALA A 174 5.24 -8.57 17.14
C ALA A 174 4.12 -9.49 16.65
N SER A 175 2.91 -9.31 17.20
CA SER A 175 1.70 -10.00 16.77
C SER A 175 1.35 -9.68 15.33
N LEU A 176 1.45 -8.41 14.90
CA LEU A 176 1.25 -8.02 13.50
C LEU A 176 2.22 -8.71 12.55
N TYR A 177 3.53 -8.73 12.88
CA TYR A 177 4.52 -9.41 12.03
C TYR A 177 4.28 -10.93 11.95
N GLN A 178 3.92 -11.55 13.06
CA GLN A 178 3.58 -12.97 13.08
C GLN A 178 2.34 -13.25 12.23
N LEU A 179 1.34 -12.38 12.31
CA LEU A 179 0.10 -12.50 11.56
C LEU A 179 0.34 -12.31 10.07
N GLU A 180 1.11 -11.30 9.67
CA GLU A 180 1.54 -11.11 8.28
C GLU A 180 2.25 -12.36 7.73
N TYR A 181 3.16 -12.95 8.52
CA TYR A 181 3.84 -14.18 8.13
C TYR A 181 2.85 -15.34 7.91
N ILE A 182 1.88 -15.52 8.81
CA ILE A 182 0.86 -16.56 8.71
C ILE A 182 0.04 -16.38 7.43
N VAL A 183 -0.44 -15.15 7.18
CA VAL A 183 -1.23 -14.80 5.99
C VAL A 183 -0.44 -15.06 4.73
N ARG A 184 0.78 -14.54 4.61
CA ARG A 184 1.65 -14.76 3.44
C ARG A 184 1.97 -16.24 3.20
N LYS A 185 1.91 -17.09 4.24
CA LYS A 185 2.08 -18.54 4.12
C LYS A 185 0.79 -19.29 3.80
N ALA A 186 -0.36 -18.65 3.95
CA ALA A 186 -1.66 -19.17 3.54
C ALA A 186 -1.89 -18.96 2.05
N LEU A 187 -1.50 -17.79 1.54
CA LEU A 187 -1.73 -17.40 0.15
C LEU A 187 -1.02 -18.33 -0.84
N SER A 188 -1.73 -18.64 -1.93
CA SER A 188 -1.22 -19.35 -3.09
C SER A 188 -0.11 -18.55 -3.82
N ALA A 189 0.54 -19.18 -4.80
CA ALA A 189 1.58 -18.52 -5.60
C ALA A 189 1.03 -17.43 -6.54
N GLU A 190 -0.24 -17.53 -6.93
CA GLU A 190 -0.92 -16.59 -7.82
C GLU A 190 -1.57 -15.42 -7.05
N SER A 191 -1.70 -15.58 -5.72
CA SER A 191 -2.32 -14.62 -4.82
C SER A 191 -1.31 -13.56 -4.36
N LYS A 192 -1.78 -12.34 -4.14
CA LYS A 192 -0.97 -11.17 -3.79
C LYS A 192 -1.41 -10.59 -2.46
N PHE A 193 -0.53 -10.63 -1.47
CA PHE A 193 -0.76 -9.90 -0.23
C PHE A 193 -0.67 -8.39 -0.50
N ILE A 194 -1.67 -7.63 -0.07
CA ILE A 194 -1.72 -6.17 -0.23
C ILE A 194 -1.30 -5.51 1.08
N ALA A 195 -2.07 -5.67 2.14
CA ALA A 195 -1.82 -4.96 3.39
C ALA A 195 -2.26 -5.73 4.63
N ILE A 196 -1.65 -5.36 5.76
CA ILE A 196 -2.08 -5.72 7.10
C ILE A 196 -2.01 -4.48 7.98
N GLU A 197 -3.11 -4.15 8.63
CA GLU A 197 -3.23 -2.91 9.37
C GLU A 197 -3.98 -3.10 10.67
N LYS A 198 -3.45 -2.51 11.73
CA LYS A 198 -4.14 -2.45 13.00
C LYS A 198 -5.12 -1.29 13.00
N GLN A 199 -6.41 -1.59 13.04
CA GLN A 199 -7.48 -0.59 13.12
C GLN A 199 -7.68 -0.12 14.56
N HIS A 200 -7.77 -1.08 15.49
CA HIS A 200 -8.00 -0.81 16.92
C HIS A 200 -7.12 -1.70 17.79
N LEU A 201 -7.20 -1.55 19.12
CA LEU A 201 -6.42 -2.37 20.04
C LEU A 201 -6.54 -3.87 19.79
N LYS A 202 -7.69 -4.35 19.29
CA LYS A 202 -8.01 -5.77 19.12
C LYS A 202 -8.45 -6.16 17.70
N THR A 203 -8.32 -5.25 16.74
CA THR A 203 -8.84 -5.46 15.37
C THR A 203 -7.74 -5.24 14.35
N VAL A 204 -7.59 -6.20 13.45
CA VAL A 204 -6.63 -6.16 12.34
C VAL A 204 -7.37 -6.34 11.03
N LEU A 205 -7.02 -5.54 10.04
CA LEU A 205 -7.48 -5.64 8.68
C LEU A 205 -6.41 -6.33 7.84
N ILE A 206 -6.81 -7.28 7.01
CA ILE A 206 -5.95 -7.88 6.00
C ILE A 206 -6.60 -7.64 4.65
N THR A 207 -5.80 -7.17 3.70
CA THR A 207 -6.21 -7.01 2.30
C THR A 207 -5.30 -7.86 1.43
N PHE A 208 -5.86 -8.66 0.53
CA PHE A 208 -5.10 -9.44 -0.44
C PHE A 208 -5.93 -9.73 -1.69
N TYR A 209 -5.27 -9.98 -2.82
CA TYR A 209 -5.89 -10.52 -4.03
C TYR A 209 -5.66 -12.04 -4.05
N GLY A 210 -6.69 -12.85 -4.16
CA GLY A 210 -6.58 -14.32 -4.06
C GLY A 210 -7.93 -15.00 -4.22
N THR A 211 -8.07 -16.24 -3.75
CA THR A 211 -9.35 -16.99 -3.85
C THR A 211 -9.93 -17.34 -2.49
N MET A 212 -11.16 -17.88 -2.46
CA MET A 212 -11.79 -18.35 -1.22
C MET A 212 -10.99 -19.49 -0.57
N ALA A 213 -10.28 -20.30 -1.37
CA ALA A 213 -9.36 -21.32 -0.87
C ALA A 213 -8.21 -20.70 -0.04
N ASP A 214 -7.74 -19.50 -0.39
CA ASP A 214 -6.74 -18.78 0.42
C ASP A 214 -7.31 -18.32 1.77
N VAL A 215 -8.57 -17.87 1.79
CA VAL A 215 -9.28 -17.49 3.03
C VAL A 215 -9.38 -18.70 3.95
N VAL A 216 -9.81 -19.85 3.42
CA VAL A 216 -9.92 -21.10 4.18
C VAL A 216 -8.54 -21.56 4.67
N ALA A 217 -7.51 -21.48 3.84
CA ALA A 217 -6.14 -21.80 4.24
C ALA A 217 -5.62 -20.87 5.34
N MET A 218 -6.00 -19.59 5.30
CA MET A 218 -5.67 -18.58 6.29
C MET A 218 -6.35 -18.89 7.63
N GLU A 219 -7.67 -19.09 7.62
CA GLU A 219 -8.45 -19.41 8.82
C GLU A 219 -7.89 -20.64 9.54
N ASN A 220 -7.56 -21.70 8.80
CA ASN A 220 -6.96 -22.91 9.35
C ASN A 220 -5.62 -22.63 10.05
N LYS A 221 -4.77 -21.76 9.49
CA LYS A 221 -3.51 -21.38 10.14
C LYS A 221 -3.70 -20.45 11.33
N LEU A 222 -4.79 -19.69 11.38
CA LEU A 222 -5.11 -18.76 12.47
C LEU A 222 -5.58 -19.45 13.75
N GLN A 223 -6.03 -20.71 13.70
CA GLN A 223 -6.59 -21.43 14.86
C GLN A 223 -5.69 -21.44 16.12
N SER A 224 -4.37 -21.34 15.95
CA SER A 224 -3.39 -21.30 17.06
C SER A 224 -2.81 -19.90 17.35
N SER A 225 -3.27 -18.88 16.62
CA SER A 225 -2.71 -17.52 16.66
C SER A 225 -3.37 -16.61 17.70
N GLY A 226 -4.55 -16.99 18.22
CA GLY A 226 -5.36 -16.11 19.09
C GLY A 226 -6.15 -15.03 18.33
N PHE A 227 -6.23 -15.15 17.00
CA PHE A 227 -7.07 -14.35 16.12
C PHE A 227 -8.17 -15.21 15.50
N SER A 228 -9.31 -14.60 15.21
CA SER A 228 -10.41 -15.20 14.46
C SER A 228 -10.96 -14.22 13.43
N ILE A 229 -11.44 -14.74 12.29
CA ILE A 229 -12.14 -13.94 11.29
C ILE A 229 -13.45 -13.46 11.93
N ALA A 230 -13.62 -12.15 11.99
CA ALA A 230 -14.83 -11.49 12.46
C ALA A 230 -15.75 -11.19 11.28
N ASN A 231 -15.20 -10.66 10.19
CA ASN A 231 -15.93 -10.38 8.93
C ASN A 231 -15.03 -10.68 7.72
N LEU A 232 -15.66 -10.98 6.59
CA LEU A 232 -15.03 -11.21 5.30
C LEU A 232 -15.78 -10.40 4.23
N TYR A 233 -15.05 -9.62 3.45
CA TYR A 233 -15.59 -8.92 2.29
C TYR A 233 -14.69 -9.20 1.08
N TYR A 234 -15.24 -9.08 -0.12
CA TYR A 234 -14.49 -9.24 -1.36
C TYR A 234 -15.06 -8.33 -2.45
N ALA A 235 -14.26 -8.04 -3.48
CA ALA A 235 -14.71 -7.28 -4.63
C ALA A 235 -15.70 -8.13 -5.44
N ASP A 236 -16.92 -7.63 -5.59
CA ASP A 236 -17.92 -8.19 -6.48
C ASP A 236 -17.79 -7.50 -7.85
N TYR A 237 -17.15 -8.19 -8.80
CA TYR A 237 -16.92 -7.65 -10.14
C TYR A 237 -18.18 -7.68 -11.03
N ASP A 238 -19.27 -8.32 -10.57
CA ASP A 238 -20.46 -8.56 -11.39
C ASP A 238 -21.50 -7.43 -11.40
N ASN A 239 -21.27 -6.31 -10.69
CA ASN A 239 -22.23 -5.19 -10.65
C ASN A 239 -21.91 -4.01 -11.59
N ASN A 240 -21.01 -4.17 -12.56
CA ASN A 240 -20.71 -3.14 -13.59
C ASN A 240 -21.31 -3.44 -14.99
N GLU A 241 -22.42 -4.18 -15.05
CA GLU A 241 -23.34 -4.14 -16.20
C GLU A 241 -24.73 -3.66 -15.77
N GLN A 242 -24.90 -2.33 -15.68
CA GLN A 242 -26.18 -1.66 -15.94
C GLN A 242 -26.04 -0.16 -16.21
#